data_AF-A0AAN6MV82-F1
#
_entry.id   AF-A0AAN6MV82-F1
#
_cell.length_a   1.000
_cell.length_b   1.000
_cell.length_c   1.000
_cell.angle_alpha   90.00
_cell.angle_beta   90.00
_cell.angle_gamma   90.00
#
_symmetry.space_group_name_H-M   'P 1'
#
loop_
_entity.id
_entity.type
_entity.pdbx_description
1 polymer ?
#
loop_
_entity_poly.entity_id
_entity_poly.type
_entity_poly.pdbx_seq_one_letter_code
_entity_poly.pdbx_strand_id
1 'polypeptide(L)'
;MAFYASHRNQPLRARHSPEDSPELDMSPASSSGAVTPPGAGTPSPSSSTFLTSSVHSLWGGLMRRFTSEPSPSTLPTPAGLPHAHTYQPDGDRHGQGHGGSNSNGIDGVYTPPHLLHPHRTASPMRPPPLEPLQLVGFADETRQDARLLTTPIAEEIRIMVPARLGIVDEWRLVYSLEQDGASLATLYEKCAEYQGRRVGFVLCVKDCEGGLFGAYLSDYPHPAPKYFGTGECFLWRASILSPLPPPPSAIDDAHPNPNLRTTTILAPPTSTKPPTSRSPTPSSQKHIRFKAFPYSGINEYYLLCETHFLSLGAGDGKYGLWLDDSLERGVSATSQTFGNEPLSDEGEKFGVLGVEMWVIGA
;
A
#
# COMPACT_ATOMS: atom_id res chain seq x y z
N MET A 1 -52.26 -19.54 75.86
CA MET A 1 -52.43 -20.69 74.94
C MET A 1 -51.05 -21.15 74.49
N ALA A 2 -50.64 -22.32 74.96
CA ALA A 2 -49.49 -23.11 74.48
C ALA A 2 -49.73 -23.55 73.01
N PHE A 3 -48.75 -23.93 72.19
CA PHE A 3 -47.85 -25.07 72.39
C PHE A 3 -46.54 -24.99 71.54
N TYR A 4 -45.42 -25.30 72.20
CA TYR A 4 -44.28 -26.20 71.85
C TYR A 4 -43.66 -26.15 70.43
N ALA A 5 -42.38 -25.82 70.23
CA ALA A 5 -41.11 -26.42 70.69
C ALA A 5 -40.76 -27.79 70.07
N SER A 6 -39.56 -27.91 69.48
CA SER A 6 -38.44 -28.74 70.02
C SER A 6 -37.57 -29.48 68.98
N HIS A 7 -36.27 -29.15 69.01
CA HIS A 7 -35.07 -30.03 69.05
C HIS A 7 -34.74 -31.12 68.00
N ARG A 8 -33.48 -31.04 67.49
CA ARG A 8 -32.28 -31.87 67.84
C ARG A 8 -31.56 -32.63 66.70
N ASN A 9 -30.24 -32.36 66.62
CA ASN A 9 -29.06 -33.25 66.50
C ASN A 9 -28.96 -34.39 65.45
N GLN A 10 -27.93 -34.24 64.58
CA GLN A 10 -26.82 -35.15 64.18
C GLN A 10 -26.81 -36.62 64.71
N PRO A 11 -26.17 -37.64 64.05
CA PRO A 11 -24.78 -37.59 63.52
C PRO A 11 -24.38 -38.50 62.32
N LEU A 12 -23.07 -38.47 62.03
CA LEU A 12 -22.21 -39.19 61.05
C LEU A 12 -22.33 -40.73 60.97
N ARG A 13 -22.16 -41.29 59.75
CA ARG A 13 -21.41 -42.55 59.51
C ARG A 13 -20.95 -42.69 58.04
N ALA A 14 -19.80 -43.33 57.85
CA ALA A 14 -18.99 -43.39 56.62
C ALA A 14 -18.97 -44.76 55.89
N ARG A 15 -18.38 -44.75 54.67
CA ARG A 15 -17.92 -45.83 53.73
C ARG A 15 -18.99 -46.38 52.76
N HIS A 16 -18.75 -46.64 51.46
CA HIS A 16 -17.54 -46.87 50.63
C HIS A 16 -17.80 -46.47 49.14
N SER A 17 -16.72 -46.15 48.41
CA SER A 17 -16.53 -45.83 46.96
C SER A 17 -16.82 -47.01 45.99
N PRO A 18 -16.52 -47.00 44.66
CA PRO A 18 -15.97 -45.96 43.75
C PRO A 18 -16.67 -45.86 42.36
N GLU A 19 -16.33 -44.87 41.53
CA GLU A 19 -15.92 -45.01 40.11
C GLU A 19 -15.76 -43.64 39.41
N ASP A 20 -14.59 -43.50 38.76
CA ASP A 20 -14.11 -42.39 37.93
C ASP A 20 -14.79 -42.36 36.56
N SER A 21 -14.99 -41.16 35.99
CA SER A 21 -15.02 -40.94 34.54
C SER A 21 -14.64 -39.48 34.21
N PRO A 22 -13.87 -39.23 33.13
CA PRO A 22 -13.00 -38.05 33.03
C PRO A 22 -13.47 -36.98 32.03
N GLU A 23 -12.81 -35.81 32.14
CA GLU A 23 -12.89 -34.65 31.25
C GLU A 23 -12.45 -34.98 29.81
N LEU A 24 -13.16 -34.40 28.83
CA LEU A 24 -12.83 -34.49 27.40
C LEU A 24 -12.14 -33.21 26.93
N ASP A 25 -10.83 -33.33 26.73
CA ASP A 25 -9.98 -32.44 25.94
C ASP A 25 -10.09 -32.85 24.45
N MET A 26 -10.28 -31.89 23.55
CA MET A 26 -10.34 -32.14 22.10
C MET A 26 -9.41 -31.19 21.33
N SER A 27 -8.23 -31.72 21.03
CA SER A 27 -7.42 -31.38 19.85
C SER A 27 -7.75 -32.36 18.70
N PRO A 28 -7.65 -31.97 17.41
CA PRO A 28 -7.50 -32.93 16.32
C PRO A 28 -6.07 -32.97 15.76
N ALA A 29 -5.74 -34.18 15.30
CA ALA A 29 -4.41 -34.73 15.08
C ALA A 29 -3.82 -34.51 13.68
N SER A 30 -2.49 -34.63 13.63
CA SER A 30 -1.66 -34.90 12.45
C SER A 30 -1.90 -36.31 11.90
N SER A 31 -1.85 -36.48 10.58
CA SER A 31 -1.64 -37.78 9.93
C SER A 31 -0.58 -37.67 8.83
N SER A 32 0.37 -38.60 8.83
CA SER A 32 1.54 -38.63 7.97
C SER A 32 1.56 -39.90 7.10
N GLY A 33 2.05 -39.79 5.86
CA GLY A 33 2.74 -40.88 5.17
C GLY A 33 2.37 -41.14 3.71
N ALA A 34 3.24 -40.74 2.76
CA ALA A 34 3.71 -41.59 1.64
C ALA A 34 4.87 -40.94 0.82
N VAL A 35 6.10 -41.46 1.05
CA VAL A 35 7.18 -41.89 0.13
C VAL A 35 7.63 -41.06 -1.11
N THR A 36 8.94 -40.71 -1.12
CA THR A 36 9.81 -40.15 -2.18
C THR A 36 10.34 -41.20 -3.18
N PRO A 37 10.90 -40.85 -4.37
CA PRO A 37 12.38 -40.81 -4.54
C PRO A 37 12.87 -39.77 -5.63
N PRO A 38 14.13 -39.74 -6.14
CA PRO A 38 15.13 -38.76 -5.69
C PRO A 38 15.83 -37.90 -6.79
N GLY A 39 16.42 -36.78 -6.36
CA GLY A 39 17.76 -36.31 -6.81
C GLY A 39 17.86 -35.28 -7.94
N ALA A 40 18.31 -34.05 -7.60
CA ALA A 40 19.59 -33.46 -8.06
C ALA A 40 19.60 -31.92 -7.97
N GLY A 41 20.66 -31.35 -7.40
CA GLY A 41 21.24 -30.07 -7.82
C GLY A 41 20.81 -28.80 -7.09
N THR A 42 21.61 -28.40 -6.09
CA THR A 42 21.71 -27.02 -5.59
C THR A 42 22.26 -26.07 -6.67
N PRO A 43 21.84 -24.79 -6.64
CA PRO A 43 22.85 -23.75 -6.66
C PRO A 43 22.60 -22.64 -5.62
N SER A 44 23.70 -22.18 -5.04
CA SER A 44 23.85 -21.08 -4.08
C SER A 44 23.33 -19.74 -4.62
N PRO A 45 22.88 -18.80 -3.76
CA PRO A 45 22.47 -17.48 -4.21
C PRO A 45 23.70 -16.67 -4.64
N SER A 46 23.71 -16.26 -5.91
CA SER A 46 24.69 -15.32 -6.45
C SER A 46 24.33 -13.91 -5.96
N SER A 47 25.33 -13.23 -5.43
CA SER A 47 25.32 -11.81 -5.09
C SER A 47 24.96 -10.95 -6.31
N SER A 48 23.89 -10.17 -6.21
CA SER A 48 23.57 -9.12 -7.18
C SER A 48 23.80 -7.75 -6.55
N THR A 49 24.90 -7.12 -6.95
CA THR A 49 25.12 -5.68 -6.82
C THR A 49 24.03 -4.93 -7.58
N PHE A 50 23.21 -4.14 -6.87
CA PHE A 50 22.28 -3.22 -7.51
C PHE A 50 22.98 -1.88 -7.73
N LEU A 51 23.20 -1.56 -9.00
CA LEU A 51 23.51 -0.22 -9.45
C LEU A 51 22.25 0.63 -9.32
N THR A 52 22.36 1.68 -8.51
CA THR A 52 21.43 2.81 -8.45
C THR A 52 21.27 3.42 -9.83
N SER A 53 20.05 3.41 -10.34
CA SER A 53 19.61 4.36 -11.36
C SER A 53 18.11 4.61 -11.19
N SER A 54 17.79 5.85 -10.81
CA SER A 54 16.43 6.35 -10.69
C SER A 54 15.76 6.33 -12.07
N VAL A 55 14.72 5.51 -12.22
CA VAL A 55 13.81 5.57 -13.36
C VAL A 55 12.41 5.87 -12.84
N HIS A 56 12.02 7.14 -12.98
CA HIS A 56 10.63 7.56 -12.89
C HIS A 56 9.84 6.99 -14.09
N SER A 57 8.59 6.58 -13.81
CA SER A 57 7.49 6.41 -14.77
C SER A 57 7.51 5.18 -15.69
N LEU A 58 7.13 4.00 -15.17
CA LEU A 58 6.47 2.95 -15.96
C LEU A 58 5.60 2.05 -15.05
N TRP A 59 4.40 2.50 -14.68
CA TRP A 59 3.33 1.56 -14.35
C TRP A 59 1.97 2.10 -14.79
N GLY A 60 1.64 1.79 -16.04
CA GLY A 60 0.41 2.23 -16.70
C GLY A 60 0.15 1.39 -17.94
N GLY A 61 0.32 0.08 -17.84
CA GLY A 61 0.05 -0.88 -18.91
C GLY A 61 -1.13 -1.77 -18.56
N LEU A 62 -2.34 -1.37 -18.94
CA LEU A 62 -3.47 -2.31 -19.05
C LEU A 62 -3.18 -3.26 -20.22
N MET A 63 -2.73 -4.49 -19.95
CA MET A 63 -2.84 -5.57 -20.93
C MET A 63 -4.25 -6.15 -20.84
N ARG A 64 -5.15 -5.70 -21.73
CA ARG A 64 -6.38 -6.46 -22.06
C ARG A 64 -5.95 -7.70 -22.84
N ARG A 65 -5.93 -8.84 -22.16
CA ARG A 65 -5.73 -10.16 -22.77
C ARG A 65 -7.04 -10.60 -23.41
N PHE A 66 -7.21 -10.35 -24.72
CA PHE A 66 -8.18 -11.10 -25.51
C PHE A 66 -7.46 -12.31 -26.11
N THR A 67 -7.89 -13.50 -25.68
CA THR A 67 -7.62 -14.77 -26.32
C THR A 67 -8.24 -14.78 -27.72
N SER A 68 -7.47 -15.11 -28.75
CA SER A 68 -8.00 -15.63 -30.01
C SER A 68 -7.12 -16.75 -30.52
N GLU A 69 -7.63 -17.97 -30.39
CA GLU A 69 -7.13 -19.20 -30.98
C GLU A 69 -7.49 -19.23 -32.49
N PRO A 70 -6.60 -19.65 -33.40
CA PRO A 70 -6.91 -19.69 -34.82
C PRO A 70 -7.59 -21.03 -35.17
N SER A 71 -8.84 -20.97 -35.65
CA SER A 71 -9.50 -22.07 -36.37
C SER A 71 -9.84 -21.63 -37.80
N PRO A 72 -9.61 -22.47 -38.83
CA PRO A 72 -9.76 -22.07 -40.23
C PRO A 72 -11.20 -22.21 -40.76
N SER A 73 -11.65 -21.15 -41.44
CA SER A 73 -12.54 -21.06 -42.60
C SER A 73 -13.65 -22.12 -42.80
N THR A 74 -14.92 -21.66 -42.81
CA THR A 74 -15.83 -21.71 -43.99
C THR A 74 -17.22 -21.13 -43.65
N LEU A 75 -17.75 -20.25 -44.52
CA LEU A 75 -19.16 -20.16 -45.02
C LEU A 75 -19.63 -18.71 -45.33
N PRO A 76 -20.65 -18.52 -46.21
CA PRO A 76 -20.87 -17.30 -46.99
C PRO A 76 -21.90 -16.31 -46.40
N THR A 77 -21.90 -15.11 -46.98
CA THR A 77 -22.71 -13.90 -46.72
C THR A 77 -24.24 -14.10 -46.70
N PRO A 78 -25.01 -13.26 -45.98
CA PRO A 78 -25.92 -12.35 -46.70
C PRO A 78 -26.12 -10.93 -46.07
N ALA A 79 -26.91 -10.12 -46.77
CA ALA A 79 -27.02 -8.65 -46.73
C ALA A 79 -28.18 -8.06 -45.86
N GLY A 80 -28.07 -6.77 -45.50
CA GLY A 80 -29.26 -5.88 -45.27
C GLY A 80 -29.17 -4.75 -44.22
N LEU A 81 -28.90 -3.50 -44.68
CA LEU A 81 -29.46 -2.17 -44.24
C LEU A 81 -29.15 -1.62 -42.80
N PRO A 82 -29.42 -0.32 -42.47
CA PRO A 82 -28.55 0.84 -42.77
C PRO A 82 -28.40 1.86 -41.60
N HIS A 83 -27.22 2.35 -41.23
CA HIS A 83 -27.02 3.52 -40.32
C HIS A 83 -25.71 4.22 -40.74
N ALA A 84 -25.47 5.53 -40.68
CA ALA A 84 -26.20 6.70 -40.24
C ALA A 84 -25.53 7.93 -40.88
N HIS A 85 -26.21 9.08 -40.82
CA HIS A 85 -25.79 10.38 -41.34
C HIS A 85 -24.36 10.80 -40.94
N THR A 86 -23.53 11.13 -41.94
CA THR A 86 -22.26 11.83 -41.72
C THR A 86 -22.36 13.28 -42.18
N TYR A 87 -22.01 14.16 -41.25
CA TYR A 87 -21.92 15.61 -41.33
C TYR A 87 -20.97 16.11 -42.44
N GLN A 88 -21.41 17.03 -43.29
CA GLN A 88 -20.58 17.74 -44.27
C GLN A 88 -20.24 19.15 -43.76
N PRO A 89 -18.98 19.61 -43.77
CA PRO A 89 -18.67 21.02 -43.64
C PRO A 89 -18.61 21.69 -45.02
N ASP A 90 -19.31 22.82 -45.13
CA ASP A 90 -19.19 23.80 -46.23
C ASP A 90 -17.77 24.36 -46.31
N GLY A 91 -17.27 24.50 -47.54
CA GLY A 91 -15.95 25.07 -47.82
C GLY A 91 -15.69 25.30 -49.31
N ASP A 92 -16.28 26.36 -49.85
CA ASP A 92 -15.96 26.93 -51.17
C ASP A 92 -14.58 27.61 -51.18
N ARG A 93 -13.69 27.27 -52.14
CA ARG A 93 -13.03 28.20 -53.10
C ARG A 93 -11.84 27.58 -53.88
N HIS A 94 -12.06 27.49 -55.20
CA HIS A 94 -11.18 27.69 -56.37
C HIS A 94 -9.73 27.16 -56.46
N GLY A 95 -9.50 26.30 -57.47
CA GLY A 95 -8.21 26.12 -58.16
C GLY A 95 -8.27 25.01 -59.23
N GLN A 96 -8.05 25.36 -60.50
CA GLN A 96 -8.24 24.55 -61.72
C GLN A 96 -7.30 23.33 -61.86
N GLY A 97 -7.84 22.25 -62.46
CA GLY A 97 -7.15 21.59 -63.59
C GLY A 97 -6.85 20.08 -63.50
N HIS A 98 -7.48 19.34 -64.43
CA HIS A 98 -7.05 18.09 -65.09
C HIS A 98 -7.49 16.71 -64.57
N GLY A 99 -8.07 15.96 -65.52
CA GLY A 99 -7.77 14.54 -65.74
C GLY A 99 -8.75 13.57 -65.12
N GLY A 100 -9.64 13.00 -65.94
CA GLY A 100 -10.67 12.08 -65.50
C GLY A 100 -10.16 10.77 -64.89
N SER A 101 -10.97 10.24 -63.97
CA SER A 101 -11.20 8.81 -63.79
C SER A 101 -12.40 8.66 -62.86
N ASN A 102 -13.40 7.89 -63.31
CA ASN A 102 -14.48 7.42 -62.46
C ASN A 102 -13.86 6.47 -61.41
N SER A 103 -13.68 6.92 -60.17
CA SER A 103 -13.53 6.03 -59.02
C SER A 103 -14.46 6.49 -57.91
N ASN A 104 -15.45 5.64 -57.59
CA ASN A 104 -16.23 5.77 -56.37
C ASN A 104 -15.24 5.79 -55.20
N GLY A 105 -15.24 6.87 -54.41
CA GLY A 105 -14.35 7.08 -53.25
C GLY A 105 -14.59 6.14 -52.07
N ILE A 106 -14.89 4.87 -52.32
CA ILE A 106 -15.19 3.84 -51.32
C ILE A 106 -14.08 2.78 -51.19
N ASP A 107 -13.06 2.78 -52.06
CA ASP A 107 -11.97 1.78 -52.10
C ASP A 107 -10.65 2.23 -51.46
N GLY A 108 -10.68 3.26 -50.62
CA GLY A 108 -9.53 3.64 -49.81
C GLY A 108 -9.31 2.62 -48.69
N VAL A 109 -8.42 1.64 -48.89
CA VAL A 109 -7.88 0.82 -47.79
C VAL A 109 -7.33 1.79 -46.74
N TYR A 110 -7.98 1.87 -45.56
CA TYR A 110 -7.50 2.69 -44.45
C TYR A 110 -6.15 2.14 -44.02
N THR A 111 -5.08 2.74 -44.52
CA THR A 111 -3.73 2.46 -44.07
C THR A 111 -3.55 3.23 -42.77
N PRO A 112 -3.40 2.54 -41.62
CA PRO A 112 -3.23 3.23 -40.37
C PRO A 112 -1.98 4.12 -40.41
N PRO A 113 -2.02 5.35 -39.89
CA PRO A 113 -0.93 6.32 -40.03
C PRO A 113 0.41 5.87 -39.43
N HIS A 114 0.40 4.83 -38.57
CA HIS A 114 1.61 4.19 -38.04
C HIS A 114 2.39 3.36 -39.05
N LEU A 115 1.79 2.96 -40.18
CA LEU A 115 2.49 2.30 -41.28
C LEU A 115 3.10 3.29 -42.29
N LEU A 116 2.68 4.57 -42.25
CA LEU A 116 3.16 5.63 -43.14
C LEU A 116 4.24 6.51 -42.47
N HIS A 117 4.31 6.53 -41.14
CA HIS A 117 5.28 7.32 -40.39
C HIS A 117 6.05 6.42 -39.40
N PRO A 118 7.31 6.06 -39.69
CA PRO A 118 8.14 5.22 -38.82
C PRO A 118 8.43 5.85 -37.45
N HIS A 119 8.17 7.15 -37.29
CA HIS A 119 8.48 7.90 -36.08
C HIS A 119 7.19 8.44 -35.46
N ARG A 120 6.67 7.73 -34.46
CA ARG A 120 5.70 8.28 -33.53
C ARG A 120 6.45 9.30 -32.66
N THR A 121 6.31 10.58 -32.95
CA THR A 121 6.80 11.64 -32.05
C THR A 121 6.03 11.53 -30.74
N ALA A 122 6.73 11.19 -29.66
CA ALA A 122 6.14 11.22 -28.32
C ALA A 122 5.59 12.61 -28.06
N SER A 123 4.39 12.70 -27.46
CA SER A 123 3.79 13.99 -27.14
C SER A 123 4.77 14.80 -26.28
N PRO A 124 5.11 16.05 -26.66
CA PRO A 124 6.04 16.89 -25.89
C PRO A 124 5.47 17.30 -24.53
N MET A 125 4.17 17.06 -24.32
CA MET A 125 3.44 17.39 -23.09
C MET A 125 3.77 16.39 -22.00
N ARG A 126 4.82 16.68 -21.22
CA ARG A 126 4.92 16.13 -19.88
C ARG A 126 3.84 16.81 -19.03
N PRO A 127 2.94 16.07 -18.38
CA PRO A 127 2.03 16.69 -17.42
C PRO A 127 2.86 17.42 -16.35
N PRO A 128 2.37 18.56 -15.84
CA PRO A 128 3.04 19.24 -14.75
C PRO A 128 3.25 18.27 -13.57
N PRO A 129 4.33 18.43 -12.80
CA PRO A 129 4.51 17.64 -11.59
C PRO A 129 3.31 17.84 -10.67
N LEU A 130 2.88 16.77 -9.99
CA LEU A 130 1.79 16.85 -9.03
C LEU A 130 2.16 17.81 -7.88
N GLU A 131 1.16 18.50 -7.34
CA GLU A 131 1.35 19.32 -6.14
C GLU A 131 1.70 18.43 -4.94
N PRO A 132 2.61 18.86 -4.06
CA PRO A 132 2.98 18.08 -2.87
C PRO A 132 1.77 17.79 -1.98
N LEU A 133 1.70 16.57 -1.43
CA LEU A 133 0.59 16.17 -0.56
C LEU A 133 0.48 17.02 0.69
N GLN A 134 -0.75 17.40 1.01
CA GLN A 134 -1.14 18.03 2.26
C GLN A 134 -1.93 17.03 3.10
N LEU A 135 -1.43 16.75 4.30
CA LEU A 135 -2.10 15.90 5.27
C LEU A 135 -2.84 16.77 6.29
N VAL A 136 -4.17 16.71 6.30
CA VAL A 136 -5.03 17.55 7.16
C VAL A 136 -5.94 16.71 8.05
N GLY A 137 -6.42 17.30 9.15
CA GLY A 137 -7.39 16.67 10.06
C GLY A 137 -6.82 16.20 11.41
N PHE A 138 -5.52 16.38 11.64
CA PHE A 138 -4.97 16.32 13.00
C PHE A 138 -5.44 17.51 13.83
N ALA A 139 -5.87 17.28 15.07
CA ALA A 139 -6.15 18.31 16.05
C ALA A 139 -4.84 18.97 16.53
N ASP A 140 -4.97 20.20 17.03
CA ASP A 140 -3.82 20.97 17.51
C ASP A 140 -3.14 20.31 18.71
N GLU A 141 -3.92 19.64 19.56
CA GLU A 141 -3.46 18.84 20.70
C GLU A 141 -2.84 17.49 20.31
N THR A 142 -3.00 17.00 19.07
CA THR A 142 -2.44 15.70 18.67
C THR A 142 -0.92 15.75 18.66
N ARG A 143 -0.31 14.92 19.51
CA ARG A 143 1.14 14.82 19.67
C ARG A 143 1.84 14.45 18.37
N GLN A 144 3.01 15.02 18.10
CA GLN A 144 3.74 14.76 16.86
C GLN A 144 4.19 13.30 16.71
N ASP A 145 4.48 12.61 17.81
CA ASP A 145 4.91 11.20 17.82
C ASP A 145 3.75 10.20 17.66
N ALA A 146 2.51 10.66 17.87
CA ALA A 146 1.28 9.92 17.62
C ALA A 146 0.78 10.04 16.17
N ARG A 147 1.31 11.01 15.39
CA ARG A 147 1.02 11.14 13.95
C ARG A 147 1.78 10.07 13.17
N LEU A 148 1.05 9.13 12.58
CA LEU A 148 1.62 7.94 11.94
C LEU A 148 1.98 8.24 10.49
N LEU A 149 1.01 8.68 9.69
CA LEU A 149 1.24 8.98 8.29
C LEU A 149 2.04 10.28 8.16
N THR A 150 3.18 10.19 7.47
CA THR A 150 4.03 11.34 7.15
C THR A 150 3.96 11.62 5.66
N THR A 151 4.12 12.89 5.25
CA THR A 151 4.07 13.29 3.84
C THR A 151 4.98 12.44 2.94
N PRO A 152 6.23 12.13 3.30
CA PRO A 152 7.07 11.28 2.46
C PRO A 152 6.52 9.87 2.25
N ILE A 153 5.91 9.25 3.28
CA ILE A 153 5.28 7.92 3.14
C ILE A 153 4.01 8.04 2.30
N ALA A 154 3.22 9.10 2.52
CA ALA A 154 2.00 9.35 1.76
C ALA A 154 2.29 9.51 0.25
N GLU A 155 3.39 10.16 -0.13
CA GLU A 155 3.79 10.30 -1.54
C GLU A 155 4.19 8.95 -2.16
N GLU A 156 4.85 8.05 -1.41
CA GLU A 156 5.13 6.69 -1.88
C GLU A 156 3.83 5.90 -2.10
N ILE A 157 2.86 6.04 -1.19
CA ILE A 157 1.53 5.42 -1.34
C ILE A 157 0.79 6.03 -2.55
N ARG A 158 0.88 7.35 -2.76
CA ARG A 158 0.21 8.08 -3.85
C ARG A 158 0.61 7.59 -5.24
N ILE A 159 1.83 7.08 -5.40
CA ILE A 159 2.30 6.51 -6.67
C ILE A 159 1.56 5.19 -6.99
N MET A 160 1.09 4.48 -5.96
CA MET A 160 0.44 3.18 -6.07
C MET A 160 -1.08 3.26 -6.17
N VAL A 161 -1.70 4.35 -5.71
CA VAL A 161 -3.14 4.53 -5.81
C VAL A 161 -3.56 4.88 -7.25
N PRO A 162 -4.83 4.65 -7.62
CA PRO A 162 -5.32 5.01 -8.95
C PRO A 162 -5.09 6.49 -9.26
N ALA A 163 -4.57 6.78 -10.45
CA ALA A 163 -4.19 8.13 -10.86
C ALA A 163 -5.29 9.19 -10.64
N ARG A 164 -6.57 8.79 -10.79
CA ARG A 164 -7.72 9.67 -10.52
C ARG A 164 -7.76 10.22 -9.09
N LEU A 165 -7.35 9.41 -8.10
CA LEU A 165 -7.33 9.77 -6.69
C LEU A 165 -6.07 10.56 -6.35
N GLY A 166 -4.95 10.22 -6.98
CA GLY A 166 -3.67 10.90 -6.77
C GLY A 166 -3.62 12.35 -7.30
N ILE A 167 -4.61 12.81 -8.07
CA ILE A 167 -4.67 14.21 -8.52
C ILE A 167 -4.96 15.15 -7.35
N VAL A 168 -5.83 14.74 -6.41
CA VAL A 168 -6.15 15.52 -5.23
C VAL A 168 -4.97 15.42 -4.26
N ASP A 169 -4.38 16.57 -3.94
CA ASP A 169 -3.20 16.70 -3.10
C ASP A 169 -3.56 16.73 -1.60
N GLU A 170 -4.81 17.01 -1.26
CA GLU A 170 -5.29 17.04 0.13
C GLU A 170 -5.82 15.67 0.56
N TRP A 171 -5.13 15.05 1.54
CA TRP A 171 -5.59 13.83 2.21
C TRP A 171 -6.11 14.19 3.59
N ARG A 172 -7.30 13.66 3.92
CA ARG A 172 -7.99 14.01 5.18
C ARG A 172 -7.98 12.83 6.14
N LEU A 173 -7.61 13.10 7.38
CA LEU A 173 -7.71 12.15 8.47
C LEU A 173 -9.17 11.96 8.83
N VAL A 174 -9.68 10.74 8.65
CA VAL A 174 -11.05 10.35 8.99
C VAL A 174 -11.09 9.83 10.41
N TYR A 175 -10.14 8.98 10.78
CA TYR A 175 -10.06 8.36 12.09
C TYR A 175 -8.63 8.32 12.59
N SER A 176 -8.42 8.58 13.88
CA SER A 176 -7.15 8.33 14.57
C SER A 176 -7.42 7.75 15.94
N LEU A 177 -6.74 6.66 16.29
CA LEU A 177 -6.83 6.04 17.61
C LEU A 177 -6.54 7.05 18.74
N GLU A 178 -5.59 7.96 18.51
CA GLU A 178 -5.21 9.02 19.46
C GLU A 178 -6.34 10.04 19.69
N GLN A 179 -7.12 10.35 18.64
CA GLN A 179 -8.17 11.39 18.70
C GLN A 179 -9.56 10.82 19.03
N ASP A 180 -9.82 9.60 18.60
CA ASP A 180 -11.17 9.02 18.53
C ASP A 180 -11.38 7.82 19.46
N GLY A 181 -10.32 7.39 20.13
CA GLY A 181 -10.32 6.26 21.04
C GLY A 181 -10.11 4.91 20.34
N ALA A 182 -10.22 3.84 21.10
CA ALA A 182 -9.90 2.47 20.67
C ALA A 182 -11.20 1.71 20.31
N SER A 183 -11.79 2.04 19.15
CA SER A 183 -13.04 1.40 18.71
C SER A 183 -13.16 1.28 17.19
N LEU A 184 -13.18 0.04 16.72
CA LEU A 184 -13.44 -0.27 15.31
C LEU A 184 -14.83 0.18 14.85
N ALA A 185 -15.82 0.16 15.75
CA ALA A 185 -17.16 0.65 15.45
C ALA A 185 -17.16 2.16 15.12
N THR A 186 -16.43 2.97 15.91
CA THR A 186 -16.24 4.40 15.63
C THR A 186 -15.52 4.63 14.30
N LEU A 187 -14.50 3.83 13.99
CA LEU A 187 -13.82 3.90 12.70
C LEU A 187 -14.80 3.67 11.53
N TYR A 188 -15.65 2.65 11.61
CA TYR A 188 -16.67 2.38 10.59
C TYR A 188 -17.70 3.51 10.49
N GLU A 189 -18.19 4.03 11.61
CA GLU A 189 -19.14 5.14 11.64
C GLU A 189 -18.60 6.37 10.92
N LYS A 190 -17.34 6.74 11.19
CA LYS A 190 -16.70 7.88 10.52
C LYS A 190 -16.46 7.65 9.03
N CYS A 191 -16.10 6.42 8.64
CA CYS A 191 -15.90 6.10 7.22
C CYS A 191 -17.22 6.07 6.43
N ALA A 192 -18.36 5.84 7.10
CA ALA A 192 -19.67 5.78 6.45
C ALA A 192 -20.11 7.12 5.83
N GLU A 193 -19.55 8.27 6.25
CA GLU A 193 -19.76 9.57 5.61
C GLU A 193 -19.41 9.55 4.10
N TYR A 194 -18.50 8.65 3.72
CA TYR A 194 -18.00 8.53 2.36
C TYR A 194 -18.67 7.40 1.56
N GLN A 195 -19.72 6.78 2.10
CA GLN A 195 -20.46 5.73 1.42
C GLN A 195 -20.96 6.21 0.04
N GLY A 196 -20.65 5.43 -1.00
CA GLY A 196 -21.06 5.73 -2.37
C GLY A 196 -20.26 6.84 -3.06
N ARG A 197 -19.27 7.46 -2.38
CA ARG A 197 -18.33 8.40 -3.01
C ARG A 197 -17.20 7.66 -3.71
N ARG A 198 -16.65 8.25 -4.77
CA ARG A 198 -15.52 7.68 -5.52
C ARG A 198 -14.18 8.07 -4.89
N VAL A 199 -14.00 7.70 -3.63
CA VAL A 199 -12.79 7.95 -2.85
C VAL A 199 -12.03 6.64 -2.60
N GLY A 200 -10.82 6.74 -2.07
CA GLY A 200 -10.09 5.60 -1.51
C GLY A 200 -9.70 5.87 -0.06
N PHE A 201 -9.21 4.85 0.63
CA PHE A 201 -8.78 4.97 2.01
C PHE A 201 -7.38 4.40 2.21
N VAL A 202 -6.62 5.01 3.12
CA VAL A 202 -5.30 4.54 3.54
C VAL A 202 -5.35 4.26 5.04
N LEU A 203 -5.26 2.99 5.39
CA LEU A 203 -5.07 2.51 6.75
C LEU A 203 -3.58 2.56 7.10
N CYS A 204 -3.25 3.15 8.23
CA CYS A 204 -1.92 3.12 8.84
C CYS A 204 -2.01 2.48 10.22
N VAL A 205 -1.06 1.60 10.53
CA VAL A 205 -0.93 0.88 11.80
C VAL A 205 0.51 0.99 12.26
N LYS A 206 0.68 1.40 13.52
CA LYS A 206 1.98 1.38 14.20
C LYS A 206 1.95 0.31 15.27
N ASP A 207 2.90 -0.61 15.23
CA ASP A 207 3.03 -1.67 16.23
C ASP A 207 3.87 -1.24 17.45
N CYS A 208 3.95 -2.11 18.45
CA CYS A 208 4.72 -1.89 19.69
C CYS A 208 6.24 -1.84 19.49
N GLU A 209 6.76 -2.44 18.43
CA GLU A 209 8.18 -2.38 18.04
C GLU A 209 8.50 -1.15 17.18
N GLY A 210 7.50 -0.32 16.86
CA GLY A 210 7.64 0.91 16.09
C GLY A 210 7.61 0.71 14.57
N GLY A 211 7.29 -0.49 14.10
CA GLY A 211 6.98 -0.79 12.70
C GLY A 211 5.75 -0.02 12.24
N LEU A 212 5.80 0.54 11.03
CA LEU A 212 4.71 1.28 10.41
C LEU A 212 4.30 0.60 9.10
N PHE A 213 3.05 0.17 9.03
CA PHE A 213 2.52 -0.56 7.88
C PHE A 213 1.01 -0.35 7.77
N GLY A 214 0.41 -0.91 6.74
CA GLY A 214 -1.02 -0.79 6.55
C GLY A 214 -1.47 -1.20 5.17
N ALA A 215 -2.54 -0.56 4.71
CA ALA A 215 -3.18 -0.91 3.45
C ALA A 215 -3.81 0.29 2.77
N TYR A 216 -3.97 0.18 1.45
CA TYR A 216 -4.91 0.98 0.69
C TYR A 216 -6.18 0.17 0.43
N LEU A 217 -7.33 0.80 0.67
CA LEU A 217 -8.66 0.25 0.48
C LEU A 217 -9.36 1.02 -0.63
N SER A 218 -9.94 0.30 -1.59
CA SER A 218 -10.69 0.89 -2.71
C SER A 218 -12.16 1.19 -2.37
N ASP A 219 -12.62 0.79 -1.19
CA ASP A 219 -13.97 1.01 -0.70
C ASP A 219 -13.91 1.38 0.79
N TYR A 220 -14.95 2.02 1.30
CA TYR A 220 -14.99 2.41 2.71
C TYR A 220 -15.15 1.18 3.60
N PRO A 221 -14.42 1.07 4.73
CA PRO A 221 -14.53 -0.07 5.62
C PRO A 221 -15.89 -0.06 6.35
N HIS A 222 -16.64 -1.16 6.22
CA HIS A 222 -17.93 -1.36 6.88
C HIS A 222 -18.25 -2.86 7.03
N PRO A 223 -18.96 -3.29 8.09
CA PRO A 223 -19.30 -4.70 8.27
C PRO A 223 -20.06 -5.27 7.06
N ALA A 224 -19.57 -6.38 6.53
CA ALA A 224 -20.15 -7.05 5.37
C ALA A 224 -20.02 -8.57 5.49
N PRO A 225 -21.01 -9.36 5.02
CA PRO A 225 -20.99 -10.82 5.16
C PRO A 225 -20.00 -11.53 4.23
N LYS A 226 -19.28 -10.78 3.38
CA LYS A 226 -18.36 -11.30 2.37
C LYS A 226 -17.22 -10.30 2.14
N TYR A 227 -16.14 -10.80 1.55
CA TYR A 227 -15.07 -9.95 1.06
C TYR A 227 -15.57 -8.96 0.00
N PHE A 228 -15.03 -7.75 0.03
CA PHE A 228 -15.36 -6.67 -0.90
C PHE A 228 -14.12 -5.84 -1.23
N GLY A 229 -14.29 -4.78 -2.02
CA GLY A 229 -13.21 -4.00 -2.62
C GLY A 229 -12.84 -4.50 -4.03
N THR A 230 -11.73 -4.00 -4.54
CA THR A 230 -11.25 -4.28 -5.89
C THR A 230 -9.76 -4.66 -5.88
N GLY A 231 -9.26 -5.16 -7.00
CA GLY A 231 -7.83 -5.41 -7.21
C GLY A 231 -6.93 -4.17 -7.19
N GLU A 232 -7.48 -2.97 -6.96
CA GLU A 232 -6.69 -1.76 -6.66
C GLU A 232 -6.18 -1.75 -5.21
N CYS A 233 -6.72 -2.57 -4.31
CA CYS A 233 -6.24 -2.70 -2.93
C CYS A 233 -4.80 -3.24 -2.88
N PHE A 234 -4.02 -2.80 -1.89
CA PHE A 234 -2.66 -3.30 -1.65
C PHE A 234 -2.25 -3.13 -0.20
N LEU A 235 -1.31 -3.94 0.27
CA LEU A 235 -0.65 -3.77 1.57
C LEU A 235 0.65 -2.99 1.40
N TRP A 236 1.13 -2.35 2.45
CA TRP A 236 2.43 -1.67 2.45
C TRP A 236 3.08 -1.71 3.83
N ARG A 237 4.41 -1.57 3.85
CA ARG A 237 5.20 -1.33 5.07
C ARG A 237 6.30 -0.31 4.81
N ALA A 238 6.64 0.46 5.84
CA ALA A 238 7.66 1.49 5.79
C ALA A 238 8.57 1.42 7.02
N SER A 239 9.86 1.69 6.83
CA SER A 239 10.79 1.96 7.92
C SER A 239 11.56 3.24 7.68
N ILE A 240 11.69 4.04 8.73
CA ILE A 240 12.46 5.29 8.72
C ILE A 240 13.86 4.94 9.19
N LEU A 241 14.83 5.02 8.28
CA LEU A 241 16.23 4.81 8.59
C LEU A 241 16.82 6.10 9.15
N SER A 242 17.33 6.02 10.38
CA SER A 242 18.16 7.07 10.95
C SER A 242 19.42 7.24 10.09
N PRO A 243 19.84 8.47 9.78
CA PRO A 243 21.07 8.70 9.04
C PRO A 243 22.25 8.09 9.82
N LEU A 244 23.09 7.32 9.11
CA LEU A 244 24.29 6.73 9.69
C LEU A 244 25.21 7.85 10.23
N PRO A 245 25.86 7.68 11.40
CA PRO A 245 26.87 8.63 11.85
C PRO A 245 27.94 8.82 10.76
N PRO A 246 28.47 10.06 10.61
CA PRO A 246 29.52 10.31 9.63
C PRO A 246 30.75 9.43 9.92
N PRO A 247 31.49 9.00 8.89
CA PRO A 247 32.68 8.18 9.07
C PRO A 247 33.72 8.91 9.95
N PRO A 248 34.51 8.18 10.76
CA PRO A 248 35.41 8.75 11.78
C PRO A 248 36.53 9.65 11.22
N SER A 249 36.69 9.76 9.90
CA SER A 249 37.74 10.56 9.26
C SER A 249 37.47 12.07 9.23
N ALA A 250 36.36 12.56 9.79
CA ALA A 250 36.03 13.99 9.83
C ALA A 250 36.29 14.66 11.19
N ILE A 251 36.94 13.96 12.13
CA ILE A 251 37.34 14.50 13.43
C ILE A 251 38.87 14.62 13.43
N ASP A 252 39.40 15.59 12.70
CA ASP A 252 40.72 16.14 12.99
C ASP A 252 40.71 17.66 12.80
N ASP A 253 41.42 18.34 13.70
CA ASP A 253 41.73 19.77 13.76
C ASP A 253 40.71 20.74 14.36
N ALA A 254 40.41 20.58 15.65
CA ALA A 254 40.11 21.74 16.51
C ALA A 254 40.36 21.46 18.01
N HIS A 255 41.61 21.32 18.45
CA HIS A 255 42.01 21.71 19.81
C HIS A 255 43.47 22.23 19.81
N PRO A 256 43.71 23.51 20.16
CA PRO A 256 45.05 24.05 20.30
C PRO A 256 45.64 23.65 21.66
N ASN A 257 46.74 22.89 21.65
CA ASN A 257 47.51 22.59 22.85
C ASN A 257 48.40 23.82 23.18
N PRO A 258 48.23 24.51 24.34
CA PRO A 258 49.04 25.65 24.68
C PRO A 258 50.23 25.15 25.51
N ASN A 259 51.34 24.80 24.85
CA ASN A 259 52.71 24.96 25.35
C ASN A 259 53.70 24.20 24.47
N LEU A 260 54.29 24.91 23.49
CA LEU A 260 55.67 24.73 23.03
C LEU A 260 56.09 26.05 22.37
N ARG A 261 57.12 26.70 22.96
CA ARG A 261 57.72 27.95 22.46
C ARG A 261 58.69 27.65 21.32
N THR A 262 58.93 28.69 20.49
CA THR A 262 60.18 29.05 19.77
C THR A 262 60.09 28.87 18.24
N THR A 263 60.48 29.76 17.30
CA THR A 263 60.64 31.23 17.13
C THR A 263 60.90 31.43 15.61
N THR A 264 60.50 32.58 15.04
CA THR A 264 61.14 33.28 13.88
C THR A 264 60.90 32.68 12.45
N ILE A 265 60.62 33.37 11.32
CA ILE A 265 60.74 34.77 10.85
C ILE A 265 59.80 35.01 9.63
N LEU A 266 59.24 36.25 9.52
CA LEU A 266 58.79 37.03 8.33
C LEU A 266 57.69 36.53 7.37
N ALA A 267 56.64 37.35 7.25
CA ALA A 267 55.76 37.50 6.09
C ALA A 267 56.21 38.67 5.18
N PRO A 268 55.63 38.82 3.98
CA PRO A 268 54.85 40.05 3.74
C PRO A 268 53.46 39.81 3.10
N PRO A 269 52.55 40.81 3.14
CA PRO A 269 51.12 40.64 2.97
C PRO A 269 50.60 41.09 1.59
N THR A 270 49.44 40.58 1.17
CA THR A 270 48.45 41.20 0.24
C THR A 270 47.23 40.28 0.18
N SER A 271 46.06 40.65 0.72
CA SER A 271 45.00 41.43 0.07
C SER A 271 43.79 40.56 -0.32
N THR A 272 42.66 40.88 0.32
CA THR A 272 41.27 40.86 -0.20
C THR A 272 40.45 39.55 -0.29
N LYS A 273 39.39 39.56 0.54
CA LYS A 273 38.04 38.96 0.46
C LYS A 273 37.86 37.48 0.88
N PRO A 274 37.02 37.20 1.90
CA PRO A 274 36.39 35.89 2.03
C PRO A 274 35.16 35.80 1.12
N PRO A 275 34.98 34.76 0.29
CA PRO A 275 33.67 34.43 -0.23
C PRO A 275 32.85 33.82 0.91
N THR A 276 31.80 34.54 1.30
CA THR A 276 30.67 33.97 2.05
C THR A 276 29.96 32.96 1.15
N SER A 277 30.34 31.69 1.25
CA SER A 277 29.47 30.59 0.82
C SER A 277 29.22 29.70 2.04
N ARG A 278 28.23 30.08 2.85
CA ARG A 278 27.55 29.11 3.72
C ARG A 278 26.85 28.13 2.77
N SER A 279 27.49 27.00 2.49
CA SER A 279 26.77 25.83 2.03
C SER A 279 25.70 25.53 3.09
N PRO A 280 24.41 25.38 2.72
CA PRO A 280 23.42 24.91 3.67
C PRO A 280 23.88 23.53 4.14
N THR A 281 24.03 23.37 5.45
CA THR A 281 24.21 22.07 6.10
C THR A 281 23.17 21.11 5.55
N PRO A 282 23.53 19.89 5.10
CA PRO A 282 22.55 18.91 4.69
C PRO A 282 21.70 18.60 5.92
N SER A 283 20.43 19.03 5.89
CA SER A 283 19.42 18.54 6.81
C SER A 283 19.52 17.02 6.84
N SER A 284 19.53 16.43 8.03
CA SER A 284 19.50 14.98 8.26
C SER A 284 18.28 14.37 7.55
N GLN A 285 18.45 14.05 6.27
CA GLN A 285 17.38 13.54 5.42
C GLN A 285 17.11 12.11 5.88
N LYS A 286 16.02 11.94 6.65
CA LYS A 286 15.54 10.63 7.06
C LYS A 286 15.24 9.82 5.80
N HIS A 287 15.94 8.71 5.61
CA HIS A 287 15.74 7.88 4.42
C HIS A 287 14.61 6.90 4.71
N ILE A 288 13.64 6.79 3.79
CA ILE A 288 12.50 5.89 3.98
C ILE A 288 12.72 4.66 3.13
N ARG A 289 12.48 3.49 3.74
CA ARG A 289 12.39 2.23 3.02
C ARG A 289 10.92 1.86 2.93
N PHE A 290 10.34 2.01 1.75
CA PHE A 290 8.95 1.67 1.47
C PHE A 290 8.86 0.36 0.68
N LYS A 291 7.90 -0.50 1.03
CA LYS A 291 7.58 -1.72 0.28
C LYS A 291 6.06 -1.85 0.16
N ALA A 292 5.57 -2.00 -1.06
CA ALA A 292 4.17 -2.28 -1.34
C ALA A 292 3.99 -3.71 -1.84
N PHE A 293 2.80 -4.25 -1.60
CA PHE A 293 2.36 -5.59 -1.99
C PHE A 293 1.04 -5.47 -2.75
N PRO A 294 1.10 -5.25 -4.08
CA PRO A 294 -0.07 -5.17 -4.94
C PRO A 294 -0.85 -6.49 -4.98
N TYR A 295 -2.07 -6.40 -5.48
CA TYR A 295 -2.88 -7.58 -5.73
C TYR A 295 -2.17 -8.63 -6.61
N SER A 296 -2.17 -9.89 -6.16
CA SER A 296 -1.48 -11.01 -6.83
C SER A 296 -2.26 -11.64 -7.98
N GLY A 297 -3.59 -11.44 -8.05
CA GLY A 297 -4.46 -12.13 -9.00
C GLY A 297 -4.95 -13.52 -8.55
N ILE A 298 -4.58 -14.00 -7.36
CA ILE A 298 -4.86 -15.40 -6.95
C ILE A 298 -6.30 -15.60 -6.42
N ASN A 299 -6.82 -14.67 -5.62
CA ASN A 299 -8.18 -14.71 -5.06
C ASN A 299 -8.72 -13.29 -4.87
N GLU A 300 -9.99 -13.11 -4.53
CA GLU A 300 -10.61 -11.78 -4.37
C GLU A 300 -10.88 -11.43 -2.89
N TYR A 301 -10.04 -11.95 -1.99
CA TYR A 301 -10.19 -11.76 -0.54
C TYR A 301 -9.54 -10.45 -0.07
N TYR A 302 -9.91 -9.32 -0.69
CA TYR A 302 -9.23 -8.04 -0.49
C TYR A 302 -9.44 -7.44 0.89
N LEU A 303 -10.69 -7.31 1.31
CA LEU A 303 -11.12 -6.65 2.54
C LEU A 303 -12.33 -7.41 3.11
N LEU A 304 -12.25 -7.82 4.37
CA LEU A 304 -13.38 -8.36 5.12
C LEU A 304 -13.49 -7.58 6.43
N CYS A 305 -14.67 -7.04 6.66
CA CYS A 305 -14.98 -6.28 7.85
C CYS A 305 -16.12 -6.99 8.57
N GLU A 306 -15.92 -7.25 9.85
CA GLU A 306 -16.95 -7.73 10.76
C GLU A 306 -17.07 -6.76 11.94
N THR A 307 -18.08 -6.94 12.78
CA THR A 307 -18.23 -6.13 13.99
C THR A 307 -17.02 -6.28 14.93
N HIS A 308 -16.37 -7.44 14.92
CA HIS A 308 -15.30 -7.79 15.86
C HIS A 308 -13.90 -7.70 15.28
N PHE A 309 -13.75 -7.50 13.97
CA PHE A 309 -12.44 -7.37 13.35
C PHE A 309 -12.48 -6.73 11.97
N LEU A 310 -11.32 -6.23 11.56
CA LEU A 310 -11.01 -5.77 10.21
C LEU A 310 -9.89 -6.65 9.65
N SER A 311 -10.02 -7.16 8.42
CA SER A 311 -8.95 -7.89 7.76
C SER A 311 -8.74 -7.49 6.30
N LEU A 312 -7.48 -7.50 5.87
CA LEU A 312 -7.05 -7.17 4.52
C LEU A 312 -6.13 -8.25 3.98
N GLY A 313 -6.56 -8.86 2.88
CA GLY A 313 -5.86 -9.95 2.23
C GLY A 313 -5.99 -11.23 3.02
N ALA A 314 -6.38 -12.31 2.36
CA ALA A 314 -6.47 -13.61 2.98
C ALA A 314 -5.97 -14.73 2.07
N GLY A 315 -5.70 -15.88 2.68
CA GLY A 315 -5.34 -17.09 1.96
C GLY A 315 -4.84 -18.14 2.94
N ASP A 316 -5.23 -19.39 2.71
CA ASP A 316 -4.78 -20.52 3.53
C ASP A 316 -5.03 -20.35 5.04
N GLY A 317 -6.18 -19.75 5.40
CA GLY A 317 -6.56 -19.49 6.79
C GLY A 317 -5.78 -18.36 7.48
N LYS A 318 -4.96 -17.61 6.74
CA LYS A 318 -4.14 -16.51 7.23
C LYS A 318 -4.60 -15.16 6.66
N TYR A 319 -4.26 -14.09 7.36
CA TYR A 319 -4.54 -12.71 6.96
C TYR A 319 -3.25 -11.95 6.68
N GLY A 320 -3.25 -11.14 5.62
CA GLY A 320 -2.15 -10.22 5.33
C GLY A 320 -2.03 -9.15 6.41
N LEU A 321 -3.18 -8.62 6.82
CA LEU A 321 -3.34 -7.76 7.99
C LEU A 321 -4.70 -8.04 8.63
N TRP A 322 -4.76 -8.12 9.95
CA TRP A 322 -5.97 -8.29 10.73
C TRP A 322 -5.85 -7.45 12.01
N LEU A 323 -6.94 -6.81 12.44
CA LEU A 323 -7.04 -6.02 13.67
C LEU A 323 -8.32 -6.40 14.41
N ASP A 324 -8.27 -6.43 15.74
CA ASP A 324 -9.46 -6.63 16.58
C ASP A 324 -10.33 -5.38 16.73
N ASP A 325 -11.50 -5.53 17.35
CA ASP A 325 -12.47 -4.46 17.55
C ASP A 325 -12.03 -3.37 18.53
N SER A 326 -11.19 -3.72 19.50
CA SER A 326 -10.53 -2.75 20.38
C SER A 326 -9.33 -2.05 19.74
N LEU A 327 -8.88 -2.47 18.55
CA LEU A 327 -7.69 -1.94 17.88
C LEU A 327 -6.42 -1.99 18.77
N GLU A 328 -6.32 -3.01 19.61
CA GLU A 328 -5.19 -3.22 20.53
C GLU A 328 -4.26 -4.32 20.03
N ARG A 329 -4.79 -5.28 19.28
CA ARG A 329 -4.06 -6.45 18.80
C ARG A 329 -4.24 -6.62 17.31
N GLY A 330 -3.15 -7.03 16.67
CA GLY A 330 -3.18 -7.37 15.26
C GLY A 330 -2.50 -8.69 14.95
N VAL A 331 -2.79 -9.18 13.75
CA VAL A 331 -2.13 -10.34 13.14
C VAL A 331 -1.70 -9.95 11.74
N SER A 332 -0.48 -10.32 11.35
CA SER A 332 0.00 -10.18 9.98
C SER A 332 0.83 -11.39 9.59
N ALA A 333 0.40 -12.07 8.53
CA ALA A 333 1.10 -13.21 7.97
C ALA A 333 1.17 -13.08 6.45
N THR A 334 1.74 -14.09 5.80
CA THR A 334 1.68 -14.19 4.34
C THR A 334 0.24 -14.39 3.88
N SER A 335 -0.17 -13.71 2.81
CA SER A 335 -1.48 -13.91 2.18
C SER A 335 -1.35 -14.24 0.70
N GLN A 336 -2.25 -15.08 0.21
CA GLN A 336 -2.34 -15.34 -1.23
C GLN A 336 -2.84 -14.12 -2.01
N THR A 337 -3.73 -13.31 -1.42
CA THR A 337 -4.29 -12.12 -2.08
C THR A 337 -3.21 -11.13 -2.51
N PHE A 338 -2.22 -10.86 -1.66
CA PHE A 338 -1.21 -9.83 -1.94
C PHE A 338 0.21 -10.38 -2.11
N GLY A 339 0.43 -11.67 -1.85
CA GLY A 339 1.77 -12.25 -1.86
C GLY A 339 2.72 -11.56 -0.89
N ASN A 340 2.18 -10.96 0.19
CA ASN A 340 2.96 -10.21 1.15
C ASN A 340 3.71 -11.13 2.10
N GLU A 341 4.78 -10.60 2.70
CA GLU A 341 5.39 -11.16 3.91
C GLU A 341 4.69 -10.56 5.16
N PRO A 342 4.91 -11.11 6.36
CA PRO A 342 4.47 -10.46 7.60
C PRO A 342 4.90 -8.99 7.65
N LEU A 343 3.95 -8.10 7.94
CA LEU A 343 4.17 -6.65 7.88
C LEU A 343 4.87 -6.12 9.13
N SER A 344 4.58 -6.70 10.29
CA SER A 344 5.22 -6.38 11.56
C SER A 344 6.51 -7.19 11.73
N ASP A 345 7.52 -6.54 12.30
CA ASP A 345 8.77 -7.19 12.70
C ASP A 345 8.67 -7.83 14.10
N GLU A 346 7.59 -7.58 14.86
CA GLU A 346 7.31 -8.20 16.17
C GLU A 346 6.98 -9.70 16.02
N GLY A 347 6.41 -10.09 14.88
CA GLY A 347 6.05 -11.47 14.54
C GLY A 347 4.70 -11.56 13.84
N GLU A 348 4.10 -12.76 13.84
CA GLU A 348 2.75 -12.94 13.25
C GLU A 348 1.67 -12.22 14.06
N LYS A 349 1.85 -12.06 15.38
CA LYS A 349 0.98 -11.29 16.26
C LYS A 349 1.73 -10.07 16.75
N PHE A 350 1.05 -8.93 16.84
CA PHE A 350 1.67 -7.69 17.29
C PHE A 350 0.70 -6.87 18.15
N GLY A 351 1.26 -6.08 19.05
CA GLY A 351 0.52 -5.05 19.78
C GLY A 351 0.37 -3.79 18.93
N VAL A 352 -0.79 -3.13 19.01
CA VAL A 352 -1.08 -1.90 18.28
C VAL A 352 -0.82 -0.69 19.19
N LEU A 353 0.03 0.23 18.74
CA LEU A 353 0.24 1.53 19.39
C LEU A 353 -0.59 2.64 18.78
N GLY A 354 -0.95 2.53 17.51
CA GLY A 354 -1.74 3.56 16.84
C GLY A 354 -2.36 3.06 15.55
N VAL A 355 -3.51 3.64 15.23
CA VAL A 355 -4.24 3.41 13.97
C VAL A 355 -4.66 4.76 13.42
N GLU A 356 -4.48 4.96 12.11
CA GLU A 356 -5.06 6.09 11.37
C GLU A 356 -5.79 5.58 10.12
N MET A 357 -6.91 6.21 9.80
CA MET A 357 -7.61 6.04 8.53
C MET A 357 -7.67 7.38 7.81
N TRP A 358 -7.12 7.44 6.62
CA TRP A 358 -7.13 8.61 5.75
C TRP A 358 -8.05 8.38 4.57
N VAL A 359 -8.78 9.41 4.15
CA VAL A 359 -9.52 9.41 2.88
C VAL A 359 -8.74 10.20 1.83
N ILE A 360 -8.76 9.69 0.60
CA ILE A 360 -8.06 10.27 -0.55
C ILE A 360 -9.00 10.43 -1.75
N GLY A 361 -8.82 11.53 -2.50
CA GLY A 361 -9.68 11.85 -3.64
C GLY A 361 -11.09 12.32 -3.27
N ALA A 362 -11.26 12.85 -2.05
CA ALA A 362 -12.54 13.32 -1.50
C ALA A 362 -13.03 14.63 -2.12
#